data_AF-A0A1H8DHK0-F1
#
_entry.id   AF-A0A1H8DHK0-F1
#
_cell.length_a   1.000
_cell.length_b   1.000
_cell.length_c   1.000
_cell.angle_alpha   90.00
_cell.angle_beta   90.00
_cell.angle_gamma   90.00
#
_symmetry.space_group_name_H-M   'P 1'
#
loop_
_entity.id
_entity.type
_entity.pdbx_description
1 polymer ?
#
loop_
_entity_poly.entity_id
_entity_poly.type
_entity_poly.pdbx_seq_one_letter_code
_entity_poly.pdbx_strand_id
1 'polypeptide(L)'
;MSDPHDWGTGEAPKPSRSFPANYRPRWHVEPRTFDDLLLRAGPYAAATKAFVEWGAVTAWHMSGKADAALAAAFIPGEAASLSALLVRAAEEREAGWPSLGGRLVSPALYDLPDDAQRIARRMAGDIRALWETAGRPHFDTPRFKDAYRWLVACVRSGSIPPVLTIGEVPPLPAPAPSKFTRNS
;
A
#
# COMPACT_ATOMS: atom_id res chain seq x y z
N MET A 1 49.79 -6.10 26.99
CA MET A 1 49.79 -4.71 26.49
C MET A 1 49.07 -4.74 25.16
N SER A 2 47.87 -4.18 25.09
CA SER A 2 47.02 -4.19 23.89
C SER A 2 47.14 -2.85 23.18
N ASP A 3 47.34 -2.90 21.86
CA ASP A 3 47.55 -1.73 21.01
C ASP A 3 46.25 -0.90 20.89
N PRO A 4 46.24 0.39 21.29
CA PRO A 4 45.05 1.24 21.27
C PRO A 4 44.66 1.76 19.86
N HIS A 5 45.33 1.28 18.80
CA HIS A 5 45.09 1.71 17.42
C HIS A 5 44.51 0.64 16.49
N ASP A 6 44.12 -0.53 17.01
CA ASP A 6 43.33 -1.51 16.24
C ASP A 6 41.87 -1.03 16.10
N TRP A 7 41.66 -0.04 15.22
CA TRP A 7 40.35 0.32 14.71
C TRP A 7 39.93 -0.78 13.73
N GLY A 8 39.42 -1.86 14.31
CA GLY A 8 38.96 -3.05 13.60
C GLY A 8 38.32 -2.63 12.28
N THR A 9 38.88 -3.16 11.19
CA THR A 9 38.36 -3.03 9.84
C THR A 9 36.94 -3.58 9.84
N GLY A 10 35.98 -2.70 10.12
CA GLY A 10 34.56 -3.01 10.16
C GLY A 10 34.07 -3.38 8.78
N GLU A 11 34.40 -4.59 8.31
CA GLU A 11 33.59 -5.27 7.32
C GLU A 11 32.17 -5.31 7.90
N ALA A 12 31.24 -4.64 7.23
CA ALA A 12 29.83 -4.79 7.52
C ALA A 12 29.53 -6.30 7.57
N PRO A 13 28.77 -6.79 8.57
CA PRO A 13 28.45 -8.21 8.65
C PRO A 13 27.85 -8.64 7.31
N LYS A 14 28.58 -9.54 6.63
CA LYS A 14 28.14 -10.08 5.34
C LYS A 14 26.74 -10.65 5.54
N PRO A 15 25.78 -10.35 4.64
CA PRO A 15 24.43 -10.88 4.76
C PRO A 15 24.52 -12.41 4.85
N SER A 16 24.04 -12.97 5.96
CA SER A 16 24.18 -14.38 6.35
C SER A 16 23.41 -15.37 5.46
N ARG A 17 22.93 -14.93 4.30
CA ARG A 17 22.17 -15.77 3.36
C ARG A 17 22.98 -16.01 2.09
N SER A 18 23.85 -17.01 2.14
CA SER A 18 24.27 -17.73 0.93
C SER A 18 23.13 -18.68 0.53
N PHE A 19 22.24 -18.23 -0.34
CA PHE A 19 21.33 -19.16 -1.00
C PHE A 19 22.16 -20.07 -1.91
N PRO A 20 21.83 -21.37 -2.02
CA PRO A 20 22.47 -22.26 -2.99
C PRO A 20 22.48 -21.62 -4.39
N ALA A 21 23.53 -21.81 -5.18
CA ALA A 21 23.65 -21.24 -6.54
C ALA A 21 22.49 -21.65 -7.48
N ASN A 22 21.74 -22.68 -7.10
CA ASN A 22 20.57 -23.23 -7.77
C ASN A 22 19.24 -22.94 -7.03
N TYR A 23 19.22 -22.06 -6.02
CA TYR A 23 17.99 -21.63 -5.36
C TYR A 23 17.12 -20.85 -6.33
N ARG A 24 16.13 -21.53 -6.91
CA ARG A 24 14.98 -20.89 -7.53
C ARG A 24 13.90 -20.80 -6.47
N PRO A 25 13.46 -19.59 -6.08
CA PRO A 25 12.26 -19.45 -5.28
C PRO A 25 11.14 -20.26 -5.96
N ARG A 26 10.56 -21.25 -5.25
CA ARG A 26 9.42 -22.02 -5.78
C ARG A 26 8.21 -21.13 -6.07
N TRP A 27 8.23 -19.90 -5.54
CA TRP A 27 7.20 -18.89 -5.62
C TRP A 27 7.82 -17.58 -6.08
N HIS A 28 7.18 -16.87 -7.01
CA HIS A 28 7.60 -15.52 -7.35
C HIS A 28 7.59 -14.65 -6.09
N VAL A 29 8.65 -13.85 -5.91
CA VAL A 29 8.81 -12.97 -4.73
C VAL A 29 7.68 -11.95 -4.65
N GLU A 30 7.21 -11.49 -5.81
CA GLU A 30 6.10 -10.54 -5.95
C GLU A 30 4.89 -11.21 -6.62
N PRO A 31 3.66 -10.75 -6.32
CA PRO A 31 2.47 -11.30 -6.94
C PRO A 31 2.42 -11.00 -8.44
N ARG A 32 1.89 -11.96 -9.21
CA ARG A 32 1.68 -11.81 -10.66
C ARG A 32 0.24 -11.53 -11.04
N THR A 33 -0.70 -12.08 -10.28
CA THR A 33 -2.14 -11.92 -10.47
C THR A 33 -2.75 -11.24 -9.27
N PHE A 34 -3.98 -10.75 -9.45
CA PHE A 34 -4.74 -10.16 -8.36
C PHE A 34 -5.06 -11.20 -7.28
N ASP A 35 -5.45 -12.42 -7.66
CA ASP A 35 -5.73 -13.50 -6.70
C ASP A 35 -4.49 -13.91 -5.90
N ASP A 36 -3.31 -13.95 -6.53
CA ASP A 36 -2.04 -14.21 -5.85
C ASP A 36 -1.70 -13.09 -4.84
N LEU A 37 -1.99 -11.84 -5.19
CA LEU A 37 -1.88 -10.71 -4.25
C LEU A 37 -2.83 -10.90 -3.05
N LEU A 38 -4.11 -11.18 -3.29
CA LEU A 38 -5.11 -11.31 -2.22
C LEU A 38 -4.80 -12.48 -1.29
N LEU A 39 -4.40 -13.62 -1.86
CA LEU A 39 -3.94 -14.78 -1.09
C LEU A 39 -2.76 -14.40 -0.19
N ARG A 40 -1.81 -13.61 -0.70
CA ARG A 40 -0.64 -13.15 0.05
C ARG A 40 -0.93 -12.08 1.08
N ALA A 41 -1.94 -11.25 0.86
CA ALA A 41 -2.36 -10.23 1.81
C ALA A 41 -3.00 -10.82 3.07
N GLY A 42 -3.52 -12.05 3.00
CA GLY A 42 -4.07 -12.77 4.14
C GLY A 42 -5.21 -11.98 4.80
N PRO A 43 -5.12 -11.64 6.11
CA PRO A 43 -6.14 -10.85 6.81
C PRO A 43 -6.42 -9.47 6.17
N TYR A 44 -5.46 -8.93 5.42
CA TYR A 44 -5.58 -7.62 4.77
C TYR A 44 -6.18 -7.69 3.37
N ALA A 45 -6.61 -8.86 2.89
CA ALA A 45 -7.08 -9.04 1.50
C ALA A 45 -8.20 -8.06 1.11
N ALA A 46 -9.18 -7.80 1.98
CA ALA A 46 -10.24 -6.83 1.71
C ALA A 46 -9.69 -5.40 1.54
N ALA A 47 -8.78 -4.99 2.42
CA ALA A 47 -8.13 -3.69 2.35
C ALA A 47 -7.23 -3.55 1.12
N THR A 48 -6.47 -4.60 0.80
CA THR A 48 -5.65 -4.68 -0.41
C THR A 48 -6.49 -4.55 -1.67
N LYS A 49 -7.64 -5.22 -1.71
CA LYS A 49 -8.58 -5.09 -2.82
C LYS A 49 -9.04 -3.63 -2.97
N ALA A 50 -9.52 -3.01 -1.90
CA ALA A 50 -9.96 -1.61 -1.93
C ALA A 50 -8.84 -0.67 -2.40
N PHE A 51 -7.64 -0.81 -1.84
CA PHE A 51 -6.47 0.00 -2.22
C PHE A 51 -6.12 -0.12 -3.71
N VAL A 52 -6.10 -1.35 -4.25
CA VAL A 52 -5.76 -1.59 -5.66
C VAL A 52 -6.84 -1.05 -6.59
N GLU A 53 -8.10 -1.30 -6.30
CA GLU A 53 -9.23 -0.85 -7.12
C GLU A 53 -9.29 0.69 -7.15
N TRP A 54 -9.25 1.35 -5.98
CA TRP A 54 -9.25 2.82 -5.94
C TRP A 54 -7.97 3.43 -6.51
N GLY A 55 -6.83 2.78 -6.36
CA GLY A 55 -5.59 3.18 -7.03
C GLY A 55 -5.74 3.15 -8.56
N ALA A 56 -6.36 2.10 -9.10
CA ALA A 56 -6.62 1.97 -10.54
C ALA A 56 -7.61 3.03 -11.04
N VAL A 57 -8.72 3.24 -10.33
CA VAL A 57 -9.69 4.32 -10.61
C VAL A 57 -8.99 5.68 -10.63
N THR A 58 -8.15 5.97 -9.63
CA THR A 58 -7.42 7.24 -9.54
C THR A 58 -6.50 7.45 -10.75
N ALA A 59 -5.76 6.43 -11.18
CA ALA A 59 -4.92 6.57 -12.36
C ALA A 59 -5.69 6.61 -13.67
N TRP A 60 -6.85 5.96 -13.75
CA TRP A 60 -7.74 6.12 -14.88
C TRP A 60 -8.16 7.57 -15.07
N HIS A 61 -8.54 8.26 -13.98
CA HIS A 61 -8.79 9.70 -13.97
C HIS A 61 -7.57 10.50 -14.43
N MET A 62 -6.41 10.28 -13.80
CA MET A 62 -5.18 11.02 -14.13
C MET A 62 -4.70 10.80 -15.57
N SER A 63 -5.08 9.70 -16.21
CA SER A 63 -4.71 9.43 -17.60
C SER A 63 -5.54 10.20 -18.64
N GLY A 64 -6.57 10.95 -18.23
CA GLY A 64 -7.52 11.63 -19.13
C GLY A 64 -8.48 10.70 -19.86
N LYS A 65 -8.29 9.38 -19.76
CA LYS A 65 -9.15 8.37 -20.38
C LYS A 65 -10.52 8.24 -19.70
N ALA A 66 -10.71 8.85 -18.53
CA ALA A 66 -11.99 8.87 -17.82
C ALA A 66 -12.94 9.95 -18.34
N ASP A 67 -12.41 11.02 -18.96
CA ASP A 67 -13.15 12.26 -19.26
C ASP A 67 -14.39 12.00 -20.13
N ALA A 68 -14.25 11.18 -21.17
CA ALA A 68 -15.37 10.85 -22.06
C ALA A 68 -16.48 10.07 -21.32
N ALA A 69 -16.11 9.13 -20.45
CA ALA A 69 -17.07 8.34 -19.68
C ALA A 69 -17.77 9.18 -18.61
N LEU A 70 -17.02 10.03 -17.91
CA LEU A 70 -17.56 10.96 -16.91
C LEU A 70 -18.50 11.99 -17.56
N ALA A 71 -18.12 12.55 -18.70
CA ALA A 71 -18.96 13.48 -19.46
C ALA A 71 -20.26 12.84 -19.92
N ALA A 72 -20.21 11.60 -20.43
CA ALA A 72 -21.41 10.86 -20.83
C ALA A 72 -22.36 10.56 -19.66
N ALA A 73 -21.82 10.43 -18.44
CA ALA A 73 -22.58 10.26 -17.21
C ALA A 73 -22.98 11.59 -16.53
N PHE A 74 -22.67 12.74 -17.14
CA PHE A 74 -22.87 14.08 -16.58
C PHE A 74 -22.22 14.28 -15.19
N ILE A 75 -21.07 13.62 -14.96
CA ILE A 75 -20.31 13.73 -13.71
C ILE A 75 -19.14 14.72 -13.92
N PRO A 76 -19.09 15.85 -13.21
CA PRO A 76 -17.94 16.77 -13.28
C PRO A 76 -16.65 16.09 -12.81
N GLY A 77 -15.55 16.24 -13.55
CA GLY A 77 -14.28 15.57 -13.24
C GLY A 77 -13.71 15.91 -11.86
N GLU A 78 -13.88 17.14 -11.39
CA GLU A 78 -13.46 17.58 -10.05
C GLU A 78 -14.28 16.90 -8.95
N ALA A 79 -15.61 16.89 -9.10
CA ALA A 79 -16.52 16.21 -8.17
C ALA A 79 -16.23 14.70 -8.15
N ALA A 80 -15.90 14.13 -9.30
CA ALA A 80 -15.57 12.73 -9.42
C ALA A 80 -14.27 12.38 -8.66
N SER A 81 -13.23 13.19 -8.89
CA SER A 81 -11.93 13.00 -8.25
C SER A 81 -12.01 13.20 -6.73
N LEU A 82 -12.73 14.23 -6.27
CA LEU A 82 -12.95 14.48 -4.84
C LEU A 82 -13.72 13.33 -4.18
N SER A 83 -14.82 12.89 -4.79
CA SER A 83 -15.64 11.79 -4.27
C SER A 83 -14.84 10.48 -4.19
N ALA A 84 -14.07 10.17 -5.23
CA ALA A 84 -13.19 8.99 -5.24
C ALA A 84 -12.12 9.08 -4.13
N LEU A 85 -11.49 10.23 -3.91
CA LEU A 85 -10.49 10.41 -2.84
C LEU A 85 -11.10 10.25 -1.44
N LEU A 86 -12.24 10.87 -1.18
CA LEU A 86 -12.93 10.81 0.12
C LEU A 86 -13.37 9.37 0.44
N VAL A 87 -14.00 8.70 -0.52
CA VAL A 87 -14.52 7.35 -0.34
C VAL A 87 -13.40 6.32 -0.28
N ARG A 88 -12.35 6.47 -1.09
CA ARG A 88 -11.13 5.66 -0.97
C ARG A 88 -10.58 5.67 0.45
N ALA A 89 -10.37 6.86 1.02
CA ALA A 89 -9.80 6.98 2.37
C ALA A 89 -10.71 6.35 3.42
N ALA A 90 -12.03 6.46 3.26
CA ALA A 90 -13.01 5.83 4.14
C ALA A 90 -12.97 4.30 4.02
N GLU A 91 -13.07 3.75 2.81
CA GLU A 91 -13.07 2.31 2.56
C GLU A 91 -11.73 1.64 2.93
N GLU A 92 -10.60 2.28 2.63
CA GLU A 92 -9.28 1.79 3.06
C GLU A 92 -9.22 1.70 4.59
N ARG A 93 -9.73 2.71 5.31
CA ARG A 93 -9.78 2.67 6.77
C ARG A 93 -10.75 1.62 7.30
N GLU A 94 -11.97 1.56 6.76
CA GLU A 94 -13.01 0.58 7.14
C GLU A 94 -12.50 -0.86 6.95
N ALA A 95 -11.74 -1.10 5.87
CA ALA A 95 -11.15 -2.40 5.58
C ALA A 95 -9.86 -2.69 6.40
N GLY A 96 -9.31 -1.71 7.11
CA GLY A 96 -8.11 -1.89 7.94
C GLY A 96 -6.80 -1.78 7.18
N TRP A 97 -6.74 -0.95 6.13
CA TRP A 97 -5.50 -0.71 5.38
C TRP A 97 -4.41 -0.12 6.28
N PRO A 98 -3.19 -0.68 6.28
CA PRO A 98 -2.16 -0.27 7.20
C PRO A 98 -1.51 1.06 6.82
N SER A 99 -1.20 1.86 7.84
CA SER A 99 -0.43 3.11 7.73
C SER A 99 0.98 2.88 8.24
N LEU A 100 2.00 3.24 7.44
CA LEU A 100 3.40 3.16 7.85
C LEU A 100 3.71 3.97 9.13
N GLY A 101 3.00 5.08 9.33
CA GLY A 101 3.20 5.94 10.50
C GLY A 101 2.45 5.49 11.75
N GLY A 102 1.66 4.40 11.69
CA GLY A 102 0.82 3.92 12.80
C GLY A 102 -0.34 4.86 13.18
N ARG A 103 -0.30 6.14 12.79
CA ARG A 103 -1.36 7.11 13.01
C ARG A 103 -2.49 6.88 12.01
N LEU A 104 -3.64 6.46 12.52
CA LEU A 104 -4.89 6.39 11.76
C LEU A 104 -5.55 7.78 11.77
N VAL A 105 -5.55 8.45 10.61
CA VAL A 105 -6.23 9.74 10.43
C VAL A 105 -7.70 9.47 10.10
N SER A 106 -8.61 10.24 10.70
CA SER A 106 -10.04 10.18 10.34
C SER A 106 -10.21 10.59 8.88
N PRO A 107 -10.86 9.78 8.03
CA PRO A 107 -11.18 10.16 6.67
C PRO A 107 -12.03 11.43 6.68
N ALA A 108 -11.65 12.41 5.86
CA ALA A 108 -12.36 13.68 5.74
C ALA A 108 -13.83 13.51 5.31
N LEU A 109 -14.19 12.35 4.74
CA LEU A 109 -15.58 12.00 4.45
C LEU A 109 -16.45 12.11 5.71
N TYR A 110 -15.97 11.67 6.87
CA TYR A 110 -16.76 11.64 8.10
C TYR A 110 -16.93 13.03 8.75
N ASP A 111 -16.18 14.02 8.31
CA ASP A 111 -16.31 15.40 8.78
C ASP A 111 -17.40 16.16 7.99
N LEU A 112 -17.96 15.55 6.94
CA LEU A 112 -19.02 16.12 6.12
C LEU A 112 -20.42 15.83 6.69
N PRO A 113 -21.42 16.66 6.39
CA PRO A 113 -22.82 16.36 6.63
C PRO A 113 -23.27 15.01 6.00
N ASP A 114 -24.21 14.32 6.63
CA ASP A 114 -24.66 12.97 6.21
C ASP A 114 -25.18 12.90 4.76
N ASP A 115 -25.84 13.95 4.30
CA ASP A 115 -26.31 14.08 2.92
C ASP A 115 -25.12 14.19 1.95
N ALA A 116 -24.13 15.01 2.28
CA ALA A 116 -22.89 15.13 1.50
C ALA A 116 -22.09 13.81 1.48
N GLN A 117 -22.03 13.09 2.61
CA GLN A 117 -21.43 11.75 2.65
C GLN A 117 -22.13 10.77 1.72
N ARG A 118 -23.46 10.76 1.73
CA ARG A 118 -24.27 9.89 0.87
C ARG A 118 -24.09 10.22 -0.60
N ILE A 119 -24.03 11.50 -0.95
CA ILE A 119 -23.77 11.96 -2.33
C ILE A 119 -22.37 11.52 -2.77
N ALA A 120 -21.34 11.74 -1.96
CA ALA A 120 -19.97 11.33 -2.28
C ALA A 120 -19.86 9.81 -2.48
N ARG A 121 -20.47 9.00 -1.60
CA ARG A 121 -20.50 7.53 -1.73
C ARG A 121 -21.23 7.07 -2.99
N ARG A 122 -22.38 7.67 -3.29
CA ARG A 122 -23.14 7.36 -4.52
C ARG A 122 -22.31 7.68 -5.76
N MET A 123 -21.74 8.88 -5.84
CA MET A 123 -20.93 9.31 -6.98
C MET A 123 -19.68 8.44 -7.14
N ALA A 124 -19.00 8.09 -6.05
CA ALA A 124 -17.86 7.18 -6.08
C ALA A 124 -18.27 5.78 -6.58
N GLY A 125 -19.46 5.29 -6.20
CA GLY A 125 -20.05 4.07 -6.73
C GLY A 125 -20.31 4.14 -8.24
N ASP A 126 -20.88 5.25 -8.72
CA ASP A 126 -21.14 5.47 -10.15
C ASP A 126 -19.81 5.50 -10.95
N ILE A 127 -18.78 6.19 -10.44
CA ILE A 127 -17.44 6.24 -11.05
C ILE A 127 -16.81 4.87 -11.14
N ARG A 128 -16.90 4.09 -10.06
CA ARG A 128 -16.38 2.73 -10.04
C ARG A 128 -17.11 1.85 -11.06
N ALA A 129 -18.43 1.97 -11.19
CA ALA A 129 -19.20 1.25 -12.20
C ALA A 129 -18.79 1.63 -13.64
N LEU A 130 -18.52 2.92 -13.90
CA LEU A 130 -17.99 3.38 -15.19
C LEU A 130 -16.60 2.79 -15.46
N TRP A 131 -15.71 2.79 -14.46
CA TRP A 131 -14.39 2.17 -14.55
C TRP A 131 -14.46 0.67 -14.85
N GLU A 132 -15.38 -0.04 -14.20
CA GLU A 132 -15.61 -1.47 -14.46
C GLU A 132 -16.11 -1.71 -15.89
N THR A 133 -17.06 -0.88 -16.35
CA THR A 133 -17.61 -0.93 -17.72
C THR A 133 -16.55 -0.61 -18.77
N ALA A 134 -15.59 0.26 -18.45
CA ALA A 134 -14.44 0.59 -19.29
C ALA A 134 -13.38 -0.54 -19.36
N GLY A 135 -13.65 -1.69 -18.74
CA GLY A 135 -12.73 -2.84 -18.75
C GLY A 135 -11.64 -2.75 -17.68
N ARG A 136 -11.87 -2.00 -16.59
CA ARG A 136 -10.95 -1.84 -15.46
C ARG A 136 -9.55 -1.36 -15.88
N PRO A 137 -9.44 -0.23 -16.60
CA PRO A 137 -8.14 0.30 -17.02
C PRO A 137 -7.23 0.53 -15.81
N HIS A 138 -5.93 0.31 -16.01
CA HIS A 138 -4.88 0.38 -14.97
C HIS A 138 -5.01 -0.64 -13.83
N PHE A 139 -5.87 -1.65 -13.96
CA PHE A 139 -5.93 -2.80 -13.05
C PHE A 139 -4.90 -3.85 -13.46
N ASP A 140 -3.64 -3.62 -13.10
CA ASP A 140 -2.52 -4.35 -13.68
C ASP A 140 -1.49 -4.85 -12.64
N THR A 141 -0.58 -5.70 -13.11
CA THR A 141 0.49 -6.29 -12.29
C THR A 141 1.36 -5.25 -11.58
N PRO A 142 1.78 -4.13 -12.20
CA PRO A 142 2.47 -3.06 -11.49
C PRO A 142 1.78 -2.63 -10.19
N ARG A 143 0.47 -2.37 -10.21
CA ARG A 143 -0.27 -2.02 -8.98
C ARG A 143 -0.29 -3.12 -7.94
N PHE A 144 -0.41 -4.37 -8.39
CA PHE A 144 -0.42 -5.50 -7.47
C PHE A 144 0.91 -5.59 -6.71
N LYS A 145 2.02 -5.33 -7.41
CA LYS A 145 3.36 -5.27 -6.81
C LYS A 145 3.49 -4.12 -5.83
N ASP A 146 2.97 -2.94 -6.15
CA ASP A 146 3.04 -1.78 -5.27
C ASP A 146 2.24 -2.00 -3.98
N ALA A 147 1.03 -2.56 -4.07
CA ALA A 147 0.23 -2.93 -2.90
C ALA A 147 0.95 -3.98 -2.03
N TYR A 148 1.56 -5.00 -2.65
CA TYR A 148 2.35 -6.00 -1.94
C TYR A 148 3.57 -5.39 -1.24
N ARG A 149 4.33 -4.54 -1.93
CA ARG A 149 5.51 -3.86 -1.37
C ARG A 149 5.12 -2.95 -0.19
N TRP A 150 3.96 -2.30 -0.25
CA TRP A 150 3.43 -1.54 0.87
C TRP A 150 3.18 -2.42 2.10
N LEU A 151 2.49 -3.56 1.93
CA LEU A 151 2.27 -4.51 3.02
C LEU A 151 3.58 -5.04 3.60
N VAL A 152 4.54 -5.41 2.75
CA VAL A 152 5.89 -5.82 3.18
C VAL A 152 6.56 -4.73 4.01
N ALA A 153 6.45 -3.46 3.58
CA ALA A 153 7.02 -2.34 4.32
C ALA A 153 6.35 -2.16 5.69
N CYS A 154 5.02 -2.27 5.77
CA CYS A 154 4.27 -2.22 7.03
C CYS A 154 4.62 -3.36 8.00
N VAL A 155 4.87 -4.58 7.49
CA VAL A 155 5.37 -5.69 8.31
C VAL A 155 6.77 -5.38 8.84
N ARG A 156 7.66 -4.89 7.96
CA ARG A 156 9.06 -4.56 8.32
C ARG A 156 9.16 -3.46 9.38
N SER A 157 8.29 -2.45 9.30
CA SER A 157 8.23 -1.36 10.27
C SER A 157 7.54 -1.76 11.58
N GLY A 158 6.93 -2.95 11.65
CA GLY A 158 6.12 -3.36 12.79
C GLY A 158 4.77 -2.62 12.89
N SER A 159 4.34 -1.92 11.83
CA SER A 159 3.04 -1.25 11.77
C SER A 159 1.88 -2.25 11.73
N ILE A 160 2.14 -3.48 11.24
CA ILE A 160 1.22 -4.61 11.31
C ILE A 160 1.95 -5.89 11.74
N PRO A 161 1.23 -6.88 12.32
CA PRO A 161 1.79 -8.19 12.61
C PRO A 161 2.35 -8.88 11.35
N PRO A 162 3.33 -9.80 11.51
CA PRO A 162 3.80 -10.62 10.41
C PRO A 162 2.66 -11.38 9.72
N VAL A 163 2.63 -11.31 8.39
CA VAL A 163 1.68 -12.07 7.57
C VAL A 163 2.42 -13.28 7.01
N LEU A 164 2.01 -14.50 7.36
CA LEU A 164 2.72 -15.75 7.05
C LEU A 164 3.00 -15.94 5.54
N THR A 165 2.10 -15.44 4.70
CA THR A 165 2.18 -15.52 3.23
C THR A 165 3.06 -14.43 2.60
N ILE A 166 3.40 -13.39 3.36
CA ILE A 166 4.43 -12.41 3.03
C ILE A 166 5.72 -12.97 3.62
N GLY A 167 6.33 -13.91 2.89
CA GLY A 167 7.31 -14.86 3.41
C GLY A 167 8.39 -14.26 4.31
N GLU A 168 8.83 -15.02 5.33
CA GLU A 168 9.74 -14.63 6.42
C GLU A 168 10.62 -13.41 6.11
N VAL A 169 10.06 -12.24 6.38
CA VAL A 169 10.76 -10.98 6.22
C VAL A 169 11.57 -10.78 7.50
N PRO A 170 12.91 -10.81 7.46
CA PRO A 170 13.71 -10.54 8.65
C PRO A 170 13.36 -9.13 9.17
N PRO A 171 13.22 -8.95 10.49
CA PRO A 171 12.91 -7.66 11.07
C PRO A 171 13.98 -6.63 10.69
N LEU A 172 13.59 -5.35 10.57
CA LEU A 172 14.56 -4.28 10.44
C LEU A 172 15.48 -4.29 11.69
N PRO A 173 16.80 -4.08 11.52
CA PRO A 173 17.68 -3.95 12.67
C PRO A 173 17.20 -2.79 13.53
N ALA A 174 17.14 -3.01 14.85
CA ALA A 174 16.75 -1.99 15.80
C ALA A 174 17.59 -0.72 15.60
N PRO A 175 17.00 0.48 15.69
CA PRO A 175 17.77 1.71 15.62
C PRO A 175 18.85 1.69 16.70
N ALA A 176 20.09 1.96 16.31
CA ALA A 176 21.21 2.03 17.24
C ALA A 176 20.88 3.04 18.35
N PRO A 177 21.23 2.76 19.62
CA PRO A 177 20.97 3.69 20.72
C PRO A 177 21.62 5.04 20.41
N SER A 178 20.78 6.08 20.40
CA SER A 178 21.20 7.47 20.35
C SER A 178 22.19 7.73 21.47
N LYS A 179 23.47 7.96 21.13
CA LYS A 179 24.45 8.45 22.08
C LYS A 179 24.11 9.91 22.38
N PHE A 180 23.28 10.13 23.40
CA PHE A 180 23.18 11.43 24.05
C PHE A 180 24.50 11.67 24.80
N THR A 181 25.47 12.31 24.14
CA THR A 181 26.61 12.92 24.82
C THR A 181 26.13 14.19 25.50
N ARG A 182 25.96 14.10 26.82
CA ARG A 182 25.75 15.24 27.71
C ARG A 182 27.11 15.93 27.88
N ASN A 183 27.36 16.98 27.10
CA ASN A 183 28.52 17.84 27.35
C ASN A 183 28.30 18.55 28.69
N SER A 184 29.21 18.31 29.63
CA SER A 184 29.40 19.11 30.84
C SER A 184 30.54 20.08 30.62
#